data_AF-A0A8J3T861-F1
#
_entry.id   AF-A0A8J3T861-F1
#
_cell.length_a   1.000
_cell.length_b   1.000
_cell.length_c   1.000
_cell.angle_alpha   90.00
_cell.angle_beta   90.00
_cell.angle_gamma   90.00
#
_symmetry.space_group_name_H-M   'P 1'
#
loop_
_entity.id
_entity.type
_entity.pdbx_description
1 polymer ?
#
loop_
_entity_poly.entity_id
_entity_poly.type
_entity_poly.pdbx_seq_one_letter_code
_entity_poly.pdbx_strand_id
1 'polypeptide(L)'
;MSEPIEFFRDEDGFILPPTSNPHFRGIGSWLASDIQTYAPDSLDVLARVEDVRSGRSSFGEWEGNSGCTRFTPTDVTVESLGPRGGETTYTHEEAHSAMLGYWHFLTPTEESKKRALATWEGENEREHPCRPHLWRALGEPYAADGLPFEEAGGDRCGDIRPRG
;
A
#
# COMPACT_ATOMS: atom_id res chain seq x y z
N MET A 1 0.88 14.78 5.25
CA MET A 1 -0.34 14.62 4.44
C MET A 1 0.11 14.43 3.01
N SER A 2 0.31 13.18 2.59
CA SER A 2 0.68 12.87 1.21
C SER A 2 -0.59 12.73 0.39
N GLU A 3 -0.70 13.48 -0.70
CA GLU A 3 -1.84 13.38 -1.61
C GLU A 3 -1.95 11.95 -2.16
N PRO A 4 -3.17 11.41 -2.31
CA PRO A 4 -3.37 10.07 -2.84
C PRO A 4 -2.82 10.00 -4.27
N ILE A 5 -2.08 8.93 -4.55
CA ILE A 5 -1.48 8.69 -5.86
C ILE A 5 -2.59 8.19 -6.79
N GLU A 6 -2.84 8.95 -7.85
CA GLU A 6 -3.88 8.61 -8.82
C GLU A 6 -3.30 7.78 -9.97
N PHE A 7 -3.97 6.67 -10.27
CA PHE A 7 -3.65 5.78 -11.38
C PHE A 7 -4.77 5.83 -12.40
N PHE A 8 -4.40 5.82 -13.68
CA PHE A 8 -5.34 5.93 -14.79
C PHE A 8 -5.08 4.84 -15.82
N ARG A 9 -6.13 4.43 -16.54
CA ARG A 9 -6.00 3.67 -17.78
C ARG A 9 -6.13 4.62 -18.96
N ASP A 10 -5.31 4.45 -19.98
CA ASP A 10 -5.55 5.10 -21.27
C ASP A 10 -6.64 4.38 -22.08
N GLU A 11 -6.92 4.88 -23.29
CA GLU A 11 -7.94 4.34 -24.19
C GLU A 11 -7.64 2.89 -24.62
N ASP A 12 -6.37 2.49 -24.62
CA ASP A 12 -5.90 1.15 -24.96
C ASP A 12 -5.83 0.22 -23.73
N GLY A 13 -6.17 0.74 -22.54
CA GLY A 13 -6.21 -0.01 -21.28
C GLY A 13 -4.86 -0.10 -20.56
N PHE A 14 -3.81 0.57 -21.05
CA PHE A 14 -2.52 0.66 -20.39
C PHE A 14 -2.60 1.52 -19.14
N ILE A 15 -1.92 1.09 -18.10
CA ILE A 15 -1.84 1.82 -16.84
C ILE A 15 -0.78 2.90 -16.99
N LEU A 16 -1.18 4.16 -16.81
CA LEU A 16 -0.28 5.29 -16.83
C LEU A 16 0.24 5.58 -15.42
N PRO A 17 1.53 5.92 -15.27
CA PRO A 17 2.08 6.31 -13.98
C PRO A 17 1.42 7.62 -13.49
N PRO A 18 1.41 7.87 -12.17
CA PRO A 18 0.84 9.08 -11.60
C PRO A 18 1.53 10.33 -12.17
N THR A 19 0.72 11.28 -12.63
CA THR A 19 1.19 12.48 -13.35
C THR A 19 1.22 13.73 -12.48
N SER A 20 0.53 13.73 -11.33
CA SER A 20 0.39 14.90 -10.45
C SER A 20 1.62 15.20 -9.60
N ASN A 21 2.40 14.18 -9.22
CA ASN A 21 3.61 14.35 -8.41
C ASN A 21 4.79 13.56 -9.00
N PRO A 22 5.82 14.25 -9.53
CA PRO A 22 7.01 13.61 -10.11
C PRO A 22 7.77 12.67 -9.18
N HIS A 23 7.69 12.88 -7.86
CA HIS A 23 8.34 12.02 -6.87
C HIS A 23 7.81 10.57 -6.96
N PHE A 24 6.51 10.40 -7.18
CA PHE A 24 5.87 9.08 -7.27
C PHE A 24 5.94 8.44 -8.66
N ARG A 25 6.59 9.10 -9.63
CA ARG A 25 6.70 8.56 -10.98
C ARG A 25 7.48 7.25 -11.02
N GLY A 26 8.53 7.11 -10.22
CA GLY A 26 9.36 5.90 -10.15
C GLY A 26 8.56 4.69 -9.67
N ILE A 27 8.03 4.76 -8.45
CA ILE A 27 7.20 3.71 -7.87
C ILE A 27 5.93 3.44 -8.68
N GLY A 28 5.28 4.47 -9.21
CA GLY A 28 4.07 4.31 -10.01
C GLY A 28 4.34 3.68 -11.38
N SER A 29 5.48 3.97 -11.99
CA SER A 29 5.92 3.26 -13.21
C SER A 29 6.17 1.80 -12.92
N TRP A 30 6.94 1.49 -11.87
CA TRP A 30 7.23 0.10 -11.47
C TRP A 30 5.94 -0.69 -11.17
N LEU A 31 4.98 -0.10 -10.44
CA LEU A 31 3.67 -0.73 -10.20
C LEU A 31 2.94 -1.04 -11.52
N ALA A 32 2.88 -0.08 -12.43
CA ALA A 32 2.20 -0.23 -13.70
C ALA A 32 2.82 -1.30 -14.62
N SER A 33 4.15 -1.40 -14.67
CA SER A 33 4.87 -2.27 -15.61
C SER A 33 5.28 -3.63 -15.04
N ASP A 34 5.51 -3.73 -13.74
CA ASP A 34 6.08 -4.92 -13.11
C ASP A 34 5.02 -5.69 -12.33
N ILE A 35 4.16 -4.98 -11.59
CA ILE A 35 3.00 -5.58 -10.89
C ILE A 35 1.81 -5.73 -11.85
N GLN A 36 1.69 -4.82 -12.82
CA GLN A 36 0.70 -4.88 -13.89
C GLN A 36 -0.73 -5.04 -13.33
N THR A 37 -1.58 -5.84 -13.98
CA THR A 37 -3.01 -5.92 -13.67
C THR A 37 -3.39 -7.02 -12.69
N TYR A 38 -2.43 -7.82 -12.19
CA TYR A 38 -2.74 -8.93 -11.29
C TYR A 38 -2.76 -8.45 -9.84
N ALA A 39 -3.98 -8.25 -9.31
CA ALA A 39 -4.17 -7.68 -7.99
C ALA A 39 -3.47 -8.41 -6.82
N PRO A 40 -3.33 -9.76 -6.83
CA PRO A 40 -2.54 -10.44 -5.81
C PRO A 40 -1.06 -10.05 -5.78
N ASP A 41 -0.42 -9.75 -6.91
CA ASP A 41 0.98 -9.27 -6.92
C ASP A 41 1.11 -7.91 -6.20
N SER A 42 0.07 -7.08 -6.28
CA SER A 42 0.03 -5.82 -5.53
C SER A 42 -0.10 -6.03 -4.02
N LEU A 43 -0.73 -7.13 -3.58
CA LEU A 43 -0.74 -7.53 -2.17
C LEU A 43 0.62 -8.06 -1.75
N ASP A 44 1.30 -8.76 -2.65
CA ASP A 44 2.61 -9.36 -2.42
C ASP A 44 3.70 -8.32 -2.09
N VAL A 45 3.65 -7.16 -2.74
CA VAL A 45 4.56 -6.04 -2.43
C VAL A 45 4.16 -5.27 -1.18
N LEU A 46 2.85 -5.13 -0.91
CA LEU A 46 2.34 -4.57 0.35
C LEU A 46 2.78 -5.41 1.55
N ALA A 47 2.66 -6.74 1.43
CA ALA A 47 3.06 -7.66 2.46
C ALA A 47 4.57 -7.58 2.75
N ARG A 48 5.40 -7.47 1.71
CA ARG A 48 6.86 -7.27 1.86
C ARG A 48 7.21 -5.98 2.60
N VAL A 49 6.56 -4.86 2.25
CA VAL A 49 6.74 -3.58 2.97
C VAL A 49 6.44 -3.75 4.46
N GLU A 50 5.30 -4.37 4.81
CA GLU A 50 4.91 -4.53 6.22
C GLU A 50 5.75 -5.57 6.96
N ASP A 51 6.17 -6.64 6.29
CA ASP A 51 7.03 -7.65 6.90
C ASP A 51 8.42 -7.07 7.24
N VAL A 52 8.98 -6.24 6.35
CA VAL A 52 10.23 -5.54 6.62
C VAL A 52 10.06 -4.47 7.69
N ARG A 53 8.99 -3.65 7.62
CA ARG A 53 8.73 -2.59 8.59
C ARG A 53 8.50 -3.11 10.01
N SER A 54 7.81 -4.25 10.14
CA SER A 54 7.55 -4.90 11.43
C SER A 54 8.72 -5.75 11.95
N GLY A 55 9.81 -5.86 11.19
CA GLY A 55 10.98 -6.66 11.54
C GLY A 55 10.77 -8.17 11.39
N ARG A 56 9.69 -8.62 10.75
CA ARG A 56 9.50 -10.03 10.35
C ARG A 56 10.48 -10.44 9.25
N SER A 57 10.94 -9.49 8.44
CA SER A 57 12.07 -9.64 7.54
C SER A 57 13.08 -8.51 7.74
N SER A 58 14.37 -8.80 7.54
CA SER A 58 15.42 -7.78 7.55
C SER A 58 15.57 -7.07 6.19
N PHE A 59 15.02 -7.67 5.13
CA PHE A 59 15.16 -7.20 3.76
C PHE A 59 14.09 -7.83 2.86
N GLY A 60 13.71 -7.13 1.80
CA GLY A 60 12.94 -7.69 0.70
C GLY A 60 13.44 -7.13 -0.63
N GLU A 61 13.25 -7.88 -1.70
CA GLU A 61 13.54 -7.42 -3.06
C GLU A 61 12.44 -7.90 -4.01
N TRP A 62 12.20 -7.08 -5.03
CA TRP A 62 11.37 -7.41 -6.17
C TRP A 62 12.08 -6.93 -7.43
N GLU A 63 12.62 -7.87 -8.20
CA GLU A 63 13.13 -7.60 -9.54
C GLU A 63 12.05 -7.94 -10.56
N GLY A 64 11.63 -6.95 -11.33
CA GLY A 64 10.69 -7.12 -12.42
C GLY A 64 11.26 -6.71 -13.77
N ASN A 65 10.38 -6.46 -14.72
CA ASN A 65 10.74 -6.13 -16.09
C ASN A 65 11.35 -4.73 -16.27
N SER A 66 10.96 -3.75 -15.45
CA SER A 66 11.37 -2.35 -15.64
C SER A 66 12.19 -1.79 -14.47
N GLY A 67 12.20 -2.48 -13.34
CA GLY A 67 12.85 -2.00 -12.13
C GLY A 67 13.17 -3.09 -11.12
N CYS A 68 14.05 -2.73 -10.21
CA CYS A 68 14.33 -3.48 -8.99
C CYS A 68 13.90 -2.65 -7.79
N THR A 69 13.05 -3.20 -6.94
CA THR A 69 12.57 -2.55 -5.71
C THR A 69 13.16 -3.26 -4.51
N ARG A 70 13.79 -2.49 -3.63
CA ARG A 70 14.38 -2.97 -2.38
C ARG A 70 13.60 -2.43 -1.20
N PHE A 71 13.27 -3.32 -0.28
CA PHE A 71 12.55 -3.03 0.95
C PHE A 71 13.54 -3.18 2.10
N THR A 72 13.85 -2.08 2.79
CA THR A 72 14.71 -2.08 3.97
C THR A 72 13.93 -1.64 5.21
N PRO A 73 14.40 -1.91 6.44
CA PRO A 73 13.70 -1.48 7.65
C PRO A 73 13.53 0.04 7.78
N THR A 74 14.23 0.83 6.95
CA THR A 74 14.19 2.29 6.99
C THR A 74 13.37 2.87 5.83
N ASP A 75 13.53 2.31 4.64
CA ASP A 75 13.05 2.89 3.39
C ASP A 75 12.76 1.83 2.32
N VAL A 76 12.03 2.27 1.29
CA VAL A 76 11.78 1.50 0.08
C VAL A 76 12.44 2.22 -1.07
N THR A 77 13.32 1.54 -1.79
CA THR A 77 14.07 2.11 -2.90
C THR A 77 13.65 1.45 -4.19
N VAL A 78 13.30 2.25 -5.20
CA VAL A 78 12.93 1.78 -6.54
C VAL A 78 14.01 2.23 -7.53
N GLU A 79 14.71 1.26 -8.09
CA GLU A 79 15.73 1.43 -9.12
C GLU A 79 15.12 1.12 -10.49
N SER A 80 15.15 2.07 -11.43
CA SER A 80 14.74 1.84 -12.80
C SER A 80 15.86 1.19 -13.61
N LEU A 81 15.56 0.06 -14.25
CA LEU A 81 16.47 -0.66 -15.14
C LEU A 81 16.42 -0.10 -16.59
N GLY A 82 15.65 0.95 -16.83
CA GLY A 82 15.52 1.58 -18.15
C GLY A 82 16.77 2.36 -18.60
N PRO A 83 16.84 2.80 -19.87
CA PRO A 83 18.03 3.44 -20.44
C PRO A 83 18.46 4.75 -19.77
N ARG A 84 17.53 5.41 -19.08
CA ARG A 84 17.81 6.65 -18.33
C ARG A 84 18.19 6.38 -16.88
N GLY A 85 18.09 5.13 -16.43
CA GLY A 85 18.30 4.71 -15.05
C GLY A 85 17.53 5.56 -14.05
N GLY A 86 17.94 5.46 -12.79
CA GLY A 86 17.47 6.32 -11.72
C GLY A 86 17.01 5.52 -10.52
N GLU A 87 17.36 6.01 -9.35
CA GLU A 87 16.97 5.42 -8.08
C GLU A 87 16.16 6.47 -7.33
N THR A 88 15.00 6.08 -6.82
CA THR A 88 14.20 6.92 -5.93
C THR A 88 13.94 6.18 -4.64
N THR A 89 14.27 6.82 -3.52
CA THR A 89 13.97 6.32 -2.18
C THR A 89 12.68 6.95 -1.66
N TYR A 90 11.84 6.11 -1.07
CA TYR A 90 10.55 6.44 -0.48
C TYR A 90 10.55 6.05 0.99
N THR A 91 9.85 6.81 1.82
CA THR A 91 9.50 6.35 3.16
C THR A 91 8.54 5.16 3.09
N HIS A 92 8.45 4.38 4.17
CA HIS A 92 7.46 3.30 4.27
C HIS A 92 6.03 3.81 4.07
N GLU A 93 5.69 4.99 4.62
CA GLU A 93 4.36 5.57 4.49
C GLU A 93 4.03 5.91 3.03
N GLU A 94 4.99 6.51 2.32
CA GLU A 94 4.87 6.83 0.90
C GLU A 94 4.70 5.58 0.03
N ALA A 95 5.57 4.58 0.23
CA ALA A 95 5.52 3.34 -0.52
C ALA A 95 4.24 2.54 -0.25
N HIS A 96 3.87 2.39 1.02
CA HIS A 96 2.63 1.72 1.42
C HIS A 96 1.41 2.42 0.83
N SER A 97 1.36 3.76 0.88
CA SER A 97 0.25 4.55 0.31
C SER A 97 0.14 4.37 -1.21
N ALA A 98 1.27 4.35 -1.92
CA ALA A 98 1.32 4.11 -3.36
C ALA A 98 0.80 2.73 -3.74
N MET A 99 1.29 1.69 -3.07
CA MET A 99 0.91 0.31 -3.34
C MET A 99 -0.55 0.04 -2.96
N LEU A 100 -1.03 0.64 -1.86
CA LEU A 100 -2.44 0.53 -1.46
C LEU A 100 -3.36 1.24 -2.46
N GLY A 101 -2.98 2.44 -2.93
CA GLY A 101 -3.68 3.15 -4.00
C GLY A 101 -3.76 2.33 -5.28
N TYR A 102 -2.67 1.65 -5.64
CA TYR A 102 -2.63 0.78 -6.80
C TYR A 102 -3.53 -0.44 -6.67
N TRP A 103 -3.49 -1.11 -5.52
CA TRP A 103 -4.38 -2.25 -5.25
C TRP A 103 -5.85 -1.84 -5.31
N HIS A 104 -6.23 -0.69 -4.75
CA HIS A 104 -7.59 -0.15 -4.86
C HIS A 104 -7.99 0.16 -6.31
N PHE A 105 -7.07 0.68 -7.11
CA PHE A 105 -7.29 0.91 -8.54
C PHE A 105 -7.52 -0.41 -9.30
N LEU A 106 -6.80 -1.49 -8.97
CA LEU A 106 -7.02 -2.81 -9.56
C LEU A 106 -8.30 -3.50 -9.06
N THR A 107 -8.74 -3.16 -7.85
CA THR A 107 -9.89 -3.79 -7.17
C THR A 107 -10.97 -2.76 -6.81
N PRO A 108 -11.66 -2.17 -7.81
CA PRO A 108 -12.61 -1.07 -7.57
C PRO A 108 -13.85 -1.51 -6.78
N THR A 109 -14.19 -2.80 -6.78
CA THR A 109 -15.37 -3.33 -6.07
C THR A 109 -14.97 -4.15 -4.84
N GLU A 110 -15.83 -4.18 -3.82
CA GLU A 110 -15.60 -4.99 -2.62
C GLU A 110 -15.43 -6.48 -2.94
N GLU A 111 -16.16 -7.00 -3.92
CA GLU A 111 -16.02 -8.38 -4.37
C GLU A 111 -14.64 -8.65 -4.98
N SER A 112 -14.12 -7.72 -5.79
CA SER A 112 -12.77 -7.84 -6.36
C SER A 112 -11.68 -7.79 -5.30
N LYS A 113 -11.84 -6.94 -4.27
CA LYS A 113 -10.94 -6.87 -3.11
C LYS A 113 -10.91 -8.19 -2.34
N LYS A 114 -12.09 -8.70 -1.98
CA LYS A 114 -12.24 -9.97 -1.26
C LYS A 114 -11.65 -11.14 -2.04
N ARG A 115 -11.87 -11.19 -3.36
CA ARG A 115 -11.30 -12.23 -4.23
C ARG A 115 -9.79 -12.17 -4.28
N ALA A 116 -9.21 -11.00 -4.55
CA ALA A 116 -7.76 -10.83 -4.62
C ALA A 116 -7.08 -11.21 -3.30
N LEU A 117 -7.66 -10.79 -2.18
CA LEU A 117 -7.17 -11.16 -0.86
C LEU A 117 -7.26 -12.67 -0.61
N ALA A 118 -8.41 -13.29 -0.86
CA ALA A 118 -8.58 -14.72 -0.64
C ALA A 118 -7.63 -15.56 -1.52
N THR A 119 -7.39 -15.14 -2.76
CA THR A 119 -6.37 -15.75 -3.63
C THR A 119 -4.99 -15.65 -3.01
N TRP A 120 -4.57 -14.43 -2.64
CA TRP A 120 -3.25 -14.21 -2.05
C TRP A 120 -3.04 -15.02 -0.76
N GLU A 121 -4.02 -15.02 0.15
CA GLU A 121 -3.93 -15.73 1.43
C GLU A 121 -3.93 -17.25 1.25
N GLY A 122 -4.64 -17.75 0.23
CA GLY A 122 -4.61 -19.16 -0.16
C GLY A 122 -3.26 -19.58 -0.75
N GLU A 123 -2.64 -18.73 -1.56
CA GLU A 123 -1.33 -18.99 -2.19
C GLU A 123 -0.17 -18.88 -1.20
N ASN A 124 -0.26 -17.96 -0.23
CA ASN A 124 0.78 -17.71 0.77
C ASN A 124 0.57 -18.47 2.09
N GLU A 125 -0.55 -19.18 2.23
CA GLU A 125 -0.94 -19.95 3.43
C GLU A 125 -0.87 -19.14 4.73
N ARG A 126 -1.13 -17.83 4.66
CA ARG A 126 -1.12 -16.92 5.81
C ARG A 126 -2.09 -15.76 5.63
N GLU A 127 -2.47 -15.14 6.75
CA GLU A 127 -3.23 -13.89 6.71
C GLU A 127 -2.37 -12.73 6.21
N HIS A 128 -2.98 -11.85 5.40
CA HIS A 128 -2.26 -10.71 4.86
C HIS A 128 -1.97 -9.67 5.96
N PRO A 129 -0.71 -9.21 6.12
CA PRO A 129 -0.33 -8.32 7.21
C PRO A 129 -1.04 -6.95 7.16
N CYS A 130 -1.38 -6.47 5.96
CA CYS A 130 -2.16 -5.25 5.79
C CYS A 130 -3.69 -5.40 5.99
N ARG A 131 -4.21 -6.55 6.44
CA ARG A 131 -5.67 -6.73 6.63
C ARG A 131 -6.37 -5.56 7.36
N PRO A 132 -5.79 -4.93 8.40
CA PRO A 132 -6.45 -3.79 9.05
C PRO A 132 -6.60 -2.53 8.17
N HIS A 133 -5.84 -2.44 7.07
CA HIS A 133 -5.67 -1.23 6.27
C HIS A 133 -6.30 -1.32 4.88
N LEU A 134 -6.50 -2.54 4.33
CA LEU A 134 -7.02 -2.76 2.98
C LEU A 134 -8.45 -2.24 2.76
N TRP A 135 -9.19 -1.88 3.81
CA TRP A 135 -10.54 -1.34 3.68
C TRP A 135 -10.63 0.16 4.00
N ARG A 136 -9.52 0.80 4.38
CA ARG A 136 -9.50 2.23 4.65
C ARG A 136 -9.65 3.04 3.35
N ALA A 137 -10.38 4.14 3.43
CA ALA A 137 -10.45 5.09 2.33
C ALA A 137 -9.08 5.76 2.11
N LEU A 138 -8.73 6.00 0.84
CA LEU A 138 -7.54 6.76 0.47
C LEU A 138 -7.62 8.16 1.11
N GLY A 139 -6.73 8.47 2.05
CA GLY A 139 -6.68 9.75 2.77
C GLY A 139 -6.81 9.68 4.29
N GLU A 140 -7.17 8.53 4.86
CA GLU A 140 -7.15 8.31 6.31
C GLU A 140 -5.71 7.99 6.78
N PRO A 141 -5.17 8.70 7.79
CA PRO A 141 -3.78 8.52 8.21
C PRO A 141 -3.54 7.09 8.68
N TYR A 142 -2.49 6.50 8.14
CA TYR A 142 -1.97 5.23 8.60
C TYR A 142 -1.31 5.46 9.97
N ALA A 143 -1.86 4.86 11.04
CA ALA A 143 -1.24 4.95 12.36
C ALA A 143 0.01 4.06 12.36
N ALA A 144 1.17 4.67 12.58
CA ALA A 144 2.47 3.98 12.55
C ALA A 144 2.58 2.83 13.58
N ASP A 145 1.69 2.78 14.56
CA ASP A 145 1.70 1.82 15.64
C ASP A 145 0.47 0.91 15.56
N GLY A 146 0.70 -0.37 15.26
CA GLY A 146 -0.30 -1.42 15.16
C GLY A 146 -0.98 -1.76 16.49
N LEU A 147 -1.75 -0.83 17.03
CA LEU A 147 -2.66 -1.08 18.14
C LEU A 147 -4.10 -1.15 17.62
N PRO A 148 -4.89 -2.14 18.06
CA PRO A 148 -6.28 -2.26 17.66
C PRO A 148 -7.06 -1.02 18.10
N PHE A 149 -7.97 -0.59 17.23
CA PHE A 149 -9.02 0.37 17.55
C PHE A 149 -9.87 -0.23 18.68
N GLU A 150 -9.58 0.13 19.93
CA GLU A 150 -10.55 -0.01 21.01
C GLU A 150 -11.66 1.00 20.72
N GLU A 151 -12.82 0.49 20.30
CA GLU A 151 -14.08 1.20 20.42
C GLU A 151 -14.22 1.63 21.88
N ALA A 152 -13.96 2.92 22.14
CA ALA A 152 -14.39 3.55 23.37
C ALA A 152 -15.92 3.60 23.32
N GLY A 153 -16.52 2.50 23.78
CA GLY A 153 -17.94 2.37 24.02
C GLY A 153 -18.42 3.55 24.86
N GLY A 154 -19.44 4.22 24.35
CA GLY A 154 -20.17 5.20 25.13
C GLY A 154 -20.77 4.52 26.35
N ASP A 155 -20.58 5.10 27.52
CA ASP A 155 -21.62 5.07 28.53
C ASP A 155 -21.49 6.23 29.54
N ARG A 156 -22.67 6.70 29.92
CA ARG A 156 -23.03 7.51 31.09
C ARG A 156 -22.87 9.03 30.99
N CYS A 157 -23.95 9.59 30.46
CA CYS A 157 -24.73 10.63 31.15
C CYS A 157 -24.66 10.44 32.68
N GLY A 158 -23.90 11.31 33.35
CA GLY A 158 -23.73 11.36 34.80
C GLY A 158 -24.13 12.74 35.30
N ASP A 159 -25.42 12.87 35.62
CA ASP A 159 -26.03 13.98 36.34
C ASP A 159 -25.33 14.16 37.70
N ILE A 160 -24.63 15.29 37.90
CA ILE A 160 -24.21 15.73 39.24
C ILE A 160 -24.65 17.19 39.41
N ARG A 161 -25.78 17.36 40.10
CA ARG A 161 -26.24 18.63 40.66
C ARG A 161 -25.26 19.17 41.70
N PRO A 162 -25.18 20.50 41.90
CA PRO A 162 -24.40 21.09 42.97
C PRO A 162 -25.15 20.99 44.30
N ARG A 163 -24.41 20.76 45.39
CA ARG A 163 -24.91 21.01 46.74
C ARG A 163 -23.95 21.95 47.47
N GLY A 164 -24.51 23.04 47.98
CA GLY A 164 -24.08 23.65 49.23
C GLY A 164 -24.66 22.92 50.42
#